data_AF-A0A536XSI8-F1
#
_entry.id   AF-A0A536XSI8-F1
#
_cell.length_a   1.000
_cell.length_b   1.000
_cell.length_c   1.000
_cell.angle_alpha   90.00
_cell.angle_beta   90.00
_cell.angle_gamma   90.00
#
_symmetry.space_group_name_H-M   'P 1'
#
loop_
_entity.id
_entity.type
_entity.pdbx_description
1 polymer ?
#
loop_
_entity_poly.entity_id
_entity_poly.type
_entity_poly.pdbx_seq_one_letter_code
_entity_poly.pdbx_strand_id
1 'polypeptide(L)'
;IIESQVGSFLHWMKTREMVPLIRQLRESAEEARCREVERAARMLARGDDPKTVLETLSHGLTNKLMHAPTEALNQSGEAAESLKALVARLYRLRAGD
;
A
#
# COMPACT_ATOMS: atom_id res chain seq x y z
N ILE A 1 20.02 -30.44 17.36
CA ILE A 1 19.75 -29.32 18.31
C ILE A 1 20.36 -28.00 17.82
N ILE A 2 21.59 -27.97 17.31
CA ILE A 2 22.19 -26.73 16.76
C ILE A 2 21.51 -26.27 15.45
N GLU A 3 21.20 -27.17 14.51
CA GLU A 3 20.53 -26.81 13.25
C GLU A 3 19.11 -26.23 13.43
N SER A 4 18.33 -26.74 14.39
CA SER A 4 16.99 -26.20 14.66
C SER A 4 17.04 -24.83 15.35
N GLN A 5 18.06 -24.59 16.17
CA GLN A 5 18.32 -23.31 16.84
C GLN A 5 18.77 -22.25 15.82
N VAL A 6 19.62 -22.61 14.86
CA VAL A 6 20.04 -21.73 13.75
C VAL A 6 18.86 -21.38 12.84
N GLY A 7 18.01 -22.35 12.49
CA GLY A 7 16.78 -22.10 11.73
C GLY A 7 15.80 -21.15 12.46
N SER A 8 15.63 -21.35 13.76
CA SER A 8 14.78 -20.49 14.61
C SER A 8 15.34 -19.07 14.72
N PHE A 9 16.66 -18.92 14.82
CA PHE A 9 17.34 -17.63 14.87
C PHE A 9 17.24 -16.85 13.54
N LEU A 10 17.43 -17.51 12.40
CA LEU A 10 17.27 -16.89 11.08
C LEU A 10 15.81 -16.48 10.81
N HIS A 11 14.84 -17.29 11.25
CA HIS A 11 13.42 -16.94 11.16
C HIS A 11 13.07 -15.73 12.06
N TRP A 12 13.61 -15.69 13.28
CA TRP A 12 13.44 -14.56 14.20
C TRP A 12 14.08 -13.28 13.65
N MET A 13 15.26 -13.38 13.02
CA MET A 13 15.93 -12.25 12.37
C MET A 13 15.14 -11.71 11.17
N LYS A 14 14.67 -12.59 10.27
CA LYS A 14 13.77 -12.20 9.16
C LYS A 14 12.47 -11.56 9.64
N THR A 15 11.92 -12.03 10.76
CA THR A 15 10.71 -11.45 11.35
C THR A 15 10.96 -10.02 11.84
N ARG A 16 12.16 -9.72 12.36
CA ARG A 16 12.56 -8.37 12.74
C ARG A 16 12.74 -7.43 11.56
N GLU A 17 13.12 -7.92 10.39
CA GLU A 17 13.24 -7.11 9.17
C GLU A 17 11.87 -6.69 8.59
N MET A 18 10.83 -7.48 8.82
CA MET A 18 9.48 -7.17 8.31
C MET A 18 8.79 -6.05 9.09
N VAL A 19 9.10 -5.89 10.39
CA VAL A 19 8.44 -4.88 11.23
C VAL A 19 8.71 -3.44 10.75
N PRO A 20 9.97 -3.02 10.47
CA PRO A 20 10.24 -1.71 9.90
C PRO A 20 9.52 -1.46 8.58
N LEU A 21 9.49 -2.47 7.68
CA LEU A 21 8.80 -2.35 6.39
C LEU A 21 7.29 -2.16 6.55
N ILE A 22 6.65 -2.93 7.44
CA ILE A 22 5.23 -2.78 7.76
C ILE A 22 4.93 -1.39 8.32
N ARG A 23 5.81 -0.86 9.18
CA ARG A 23 5.66 0.50 9.73
C ARG A 23 5.74 1.55 8.63
N GLN A 24 6.76 1.50 7.78
CA GLN A 24 6.92 2.43 6.66
C GLN A 24 5.72 2.38 5.71
N LEU A 25 5.19 1.19 5.40
CA LEU A 25 4.00 1.04 4.58
C LEU A 25 2.78 1.73 5.20
N ARG A 26 2.56 1.54 6.51
CA ARG A 26 1.46 2.17 7.24
C ARG A 26 1.61 3.68 7.36
N GLU A 27 2.82 4.15 7.64
CA GLU A 27 3.15 5.56 7.73
C GLU A 27 2.90 6.26 6.38
N SER A 28 3.34 5.66 5.26
CA SER A 28 3.06 6.17 3.91
C SER A 28 1.55 6.24 3.60
N ALA A 29 0.78 5.22 3.98
CA ALA A 29 -0.67 5.22 3.80
C ALA A 29 -1.35 6.32 4.64
N GLU A 30 -0.90 6.52 5.88
CA GLU A 30 -1.44 7.55 6.77
C GLU A 30 -1.11 8.96 6.26
N GLU A 31 0.10 9.20 5.74
CA GLU A 31 0.45 10.45 5.10
C GLU A 31 -0.46 10.77 3.91
N ALA A 32 -0.76 9.77 3.06
CA ALA A 32 -1.67 9.93 1.95
C ALA A 32 -3.07 10.33 2.44
N ARG A 33 -3.57 9.66 3.48
CA ARG A 33 -4.86 9.96 4.11
C ARG A 33 -4.91 11.38 4.67
N CYS A 34 -3.92 11.78 5.46
CA CYS A 34 -3.86 13.13 6.05
C CYS A 34 -3.89 14.22 4.98
N ARG A 35 -3.10 14.08 3.90
CA ARG A 35 -3.08 15.06 2.80
C ARG A 35 -4.42 15.19 2.09
N GLU A 36 -5.13 14.09 1.86
CA GLU A 36 -6.46 14.14 1.23
C GLU A 36 -7.53 14.70 2.16
N VAL A 37 -7.47 14.38 3.46
CA VAL A 37 -8.39 14.94 4.46
C VAL A 37 -8.19 16.46 4.60
N GLU A 38 -6.95 16.94 4.64
CA GLU A 38 -6.66 18.38 4.66
C GLU A 38 -7.20 19.09 3.42
N ARG A 39 -7.03 18.47 2.24
CA ARG A 39 -7.60 18.99 0.99
C ARG A 39 -9.12 19.07 1.07
N ALA A 40 -9.79 18.01 1.52
CA ALA A 40 -11.23 17.96 1.69
C ALA A 40 -11.74 19.01 2.71
N ALA A 41 -11.05 19.16 3.84
CA ALA A 41 -11.38 20.17 4.84
C ALA A 41 -11.30 21.60 4.28
N ARG A 42 -10.28 21.90 3.46
CA ARG A 42 -10.19 23.18 2.75
C ARG A 42 -11.33 23.39 1.77
N MET A 43 -11.78 22.35 1.07
CA MET A 43 -12.93 22.45 0.16
C MET A 43 -14.22 22.79 0.92
N LEU A 44 -14.49 22.08 2.02
CA LEU A 44 -15.64 22.36 2.88
C LEU A 44 -15.60 23.78 3.47
N ALA A 45 -14.43 24.24 3.93
CA ALA A 45 -14.26 25.58 4.48
C ALA A 45 -14.53 26.69 3.45
N ARG A 46 -14.36 26.40 2.14
CA ARG A 46 -14.69 27.32 1.05
C ARG A 46 -16.17 27.28 0.64
N GLY A 47 -16.95 26.36 1.20
CA GLY A 47 -18.37 26.18 0.88
C GLY A 47 -18.64 25.24 -0.31
N ASP A 48 -17.65 24.43 -0.71
CA ASP A 48 -17.85 23.42 -1.75
C ASP A 48 -18.91 22.38 -1.29
N ASP A 49 -19.71 21.86 -2.22
CA ASP A 49 -20.75 20.86 -1.93
C ASP A 49 -20.16 19.60 -1.25
N PRO A 50 -20.65 19.20 -0.07
CA PRO A 50 -20.11 18.06 0.67
C PRO A 50 -20.07 16.75 -0.12
N LYS A 51 -21.01 16.49 -1.04
CA LYS A 51 -20.98 15.28 -1.86
C LYS A 51 -19.77 15.30 -2.80
N THR A 52 -19.57 16.42 -3.49
CA THR A 52 -18.41 16.64 -4.35
C THR A 52 -17.08 16.52 -3.59
N VAL A 53 -17.02 17.03 -2.34
CA VAL A 53 -15.83 16.89 -1.49
C VAL A 53 -15.54 15.42 -1.16
N LEU A 54 -16.55 14.66 -0.77
CA LEU A 54 -16.38 13.24 -0.42
C LEU A 54 -15.94 12.41 -1.62
N GLU A 55 -16.50 12.67 -2.81
CA GLU A 55 -16.06 12.04 -4.06
C GLU A 55 -14.59 12.37 -4.34
N THR A 56 -14.21 13.64 -4.23
CA THR A 56 -12.82 14.09 -4.46
C THR A 56 -11.85 13.41 -3.50
N LEU A 57 -12.18 13.35 -2.19
CA LEU A 57 -11.40 12.66 -1.17
C LEU A 57 -11.26 11.16 -1.49
N SER A 58 -12.37 10.49 -1.81
CA SER A 58 -12.42 9.07 -2.11
C SER A 58 -11.56 8.70 -3.32
N HIS A 59 -11.72 9.45 -4.41
CA HIS A 59 -10.92 9.27 -5.62
C HIS A 59 -9.45 9.59 -5.40
N GLY A 60 -9.14 10.71 -4.75
CA GLY A 60 -7.77 11.13 -4.48
C GLY A 60 -7.01 10.11 -3.63
N LEU A 61 -7.64 9.60 -2.56
CA LEU A 61 -7.04 8.61 -1.68
C LEU A 61 -6.83 7.28 -2.39
N THR A 62 -7.84 6.79 -3.12
CA THR A 62 -7.75 5.54 -3.89
C THR A 62 -6.61 5.62 -4.90
N ASN A 63 -6.54 6.70 -5.67
CA ASN A 63 -5.50 6.88 -6.68
C ASN A 63 -4.10 6.89 -6.07
N LYS A 64 -3.92 7.57 -4.92
CA LYS A 64 -2.63 7.60 -4.21
C LYS A 64 -2.20 6.23 -3.71
N LEU A 65 -3.13 5.45 -3.14
CA LEU A 65 -2.83 4.11 -2.64
C LEU A 65 -2.57 3.09 -3.77
N MET A 66 -3.20 3.27 -4.93
CA MET A 66 -3.02 2.38 -6.08
C MET A 66 -1.82 2.73 -6.96
N HIS A 67 -1.29 3.95 -6.87
CA HIS A 67 -0.21 4.42 -7.72
C HIS A 67 1.04 3.52 -7.66
N ALA A 68 1.58 3.27 -6.47
CA ALA A 68 2.80 2.47 -6.31
C ALA A 68 2.65 1.01 -6.80
N PRO A 69 1.58 0.26 -6.48
CA PRO A 69 1.35 -1.06 -7.06
C PRO A 69 1.22 -1.05 -8.59
N THR A 70 0.49 -0.08 -9.16
CA THR A 70 0.31 0.03 -10.62
C THR A 70 1.62 0.39 -11.32
N GLU A 71 2.39 1.31 -10.74
CA GLU A 71 3.71 1.69 -11.24
C GLU A 71 4.67 0.50 -11.21
N ALA A 72 4.72 -0.24 -10.10
CA ALA A 72 5.57 -1.42 -9.97
C ALA A 72 5.25 -2.47 -11.05
N LEU A 73 3.96 -2.73 -11.33
CA LEU A 73 3.55 -3.63 -12.41
C LEU A 73 4.02 -3.13 -13.80
N ASN A 74 3.88 -1.84 -14.07
CA ASN A 74 4.30 -1.25 -15.34
C ASN A 74 5.82 -1.26 -15.55
N GLN A 75 6.60 -1.24 -14.47
CA GLN A 75 8.07 -1.22 -14.50
C GLN A 75 8.70 -2.62 -14.33
N SER A 76 7.89 -3.68 -14.32
CA SER A 76 8.27 -4.99 -13.80
C SER A 76 9.28 -5.80 -14.63
N GLY A 77 9.48 -5.45 -15.91
CA GLY A 77 10.51 -6.06 -16.77
C GLY A 77 10.53 -7.59 -16.72
N GLU A 78 11.71 -8.17 -16.50
CA GLU A 78 11.89 -9.63 -16.40
C GLU A 78 11.21 -10.27 -15.17
N ALA A 79 10.86 -9.48 -14.15
CA ALA A 79 10.18 -9.93 -12.93
C ALA A 79 8.64 -9.85 -13.01
N ALA A 80 8.07 -9.58 -14.20
CA ALA A 80 6.65 -9.32 -14.41
C ALA A 80 5.72 -10.39 -13.80
N GLU A 81 5.99 -11.67 -14.02
CA GLU A 81 5.10 -12.75 -13.55
C GLU A 81 5.12 -12.92 -12.02
N SER A 82 6.29 -12.79 -11.38
CA SER A 82 6.39 -12.91 -9.92
C SER A 82 5.72 -11.71 -9.23
N LEU A 83 5.89 -10.51 -9.78
CA LEU A 83 5.24 -9.30 -9.26
C LEU A 83 3.72 -9.34 -9.48
N LYS A 84 3.26 -9.77 -10.65
CA LYS A 84 1.84 -9.98 -10.94
C LYS A 84 1.19 -10.93 -9.94
N ALA A 85 1.82 -12.08 -9.66
CA ALA A 85 1.34 -13.03 -8.66
C ALA A 85 1.32 -12.43 -7.25
N LEU A 86 2.35 -11.66 -6.87
CA LEU A 86 2.41 -10.98 -5.58
C LEU A 86 1.29 -9.95 -5.42
N VAL A 87 1.10 -9.07 -6.42
CA VAL A 87 0.06 -8.03 -6.38
C VAL A 87 -1.33 -8.66 -6.36
N ALA A 88 -1.58 -9.70 -7.16
CA ALA A 88 -2.84 -10.44 -7.11
C ALA A 88 -3.11 -11.01 -5.72
N ARG A 89 -2.09 -11.55 -5.05
CA ARG A 89 -2.20 -12.05 -3.66
C ARG A 89 -2.44 -10.93 -2.65
N LEU A 90 -1.70 -9.81 -2.73
CA LEU A 90 -1.83 -8.68 -1.82
C LEU A 90 -3.24 -8.06 -1.86
N TYR A 91 -3.79 -7.90 -3.08
CA TYR A 91 -5.11 -7.30 -3.31
C TYR A 91 -6.25 -8.32 -3.40
N ARG A 92 -5.96 -9.62 -3.20
CA ARG A 92 -6.94 -10.72 -3.32
C ARG A 92 -7.70 -10.69 -4.65
N LEU A 93 -7.00 -10.34 -5.72
CA LEU A 93 -7.56 -10.33 -7.07
C LEU A 93 -7.71 -11.77 -7.55
N ARG A 94 -8.83 -12.10 -8.19
CA ARG A 94 -8.93 -13.37 -8.92
C ARG A 94 -7.94 -13.31 -10.08
N ALA A 95 -7.10 -14.34 -10.22
CA ALA A 95 -6.42 -14.57 -11.48
C ALA A 95 -7.53 -14.77 -12.52
N GLY A 96 -7.62 -13.88 -13.50
CA GLY A 96 -8.54 -14.05 -14.62
C GLY A 96 -8.14 -15.30 -15.41
N ASP A 97 -9.15 -16.07 -15.80
CA ASP A 97 -9.06 -17.19 -16.77
C ASP A 97 -8.39 -16.76 -18.09
#